data_AF-A0A7X2H9T3-F1
#
_entry.id   AF-A0A7X2H9T3-F1
#
_cell.length_a   1.000
_cell.length_b   1.000
_cell.length_c   1.000
_cell.angle_alpha   90.00
_cell.angle_beta   90.00
_cell.angle_gamma   90.00
#
_symmetry.space_group_name_H-M   'P 1'
#
loop_
_entity.id
_entity.type
_entity.pdbx_description
1 polymer ?
#
loop_
_entity_poly.entity_id
_entity_poly.type
_entity_poly.pdbx_seq_one_letter_code
_entity_poly.pdbx_strand_id
1 'polypeptide(L)'
;MPDPLPTEAAYSATFTEYVQKYSGAILTLSSLLLEESTEAEQITVSTFTELYKPNRRAELNPQLFPILAYRSCIHHCAGLTAGRVSRSAKDFTWDEQIVKSLWYGMKLSLPEISTILQKSVPVLKAQLRHVREEMAAQGNTLPNANLSAV
;
A
#
# COMPACT_ATOMS: atom_id res chain seq x y z
N MET A 1 18.29 -7.52 39.27
CA MET A 1 17.14 -6.60 39.36
C MET A 1 16.47 -6.63 38.00
N PRO A 2 15.21 -7.08 37.83
CA PRO A 2 14.56 -7.03 36.53
C PRO A 2 14.27 -5.56 36.16
N ASP A 3 14.37 -5.23 34.87
CA ASP A 3 14.02 -3.89 34.38
C ASP A 3 12.53 -3.60 34.62
N PRO A 4 12.17 -2.37 35.01
CA PRO A 4 10.77 -2.00 35.18
C PRO A 4 10.04 -2.10 33.84
N LEU A 5 8.84 -2.70 33.87
CA LEU A 5 7.98 -2.77 32.69
C LEU A 5 7.68 -1.36 32.18
N PRO A 6 7.70 -1.14 30.84
CA PRO A 6 7.42 0.17 30.29
C PRO A 6 6.03 0.65 30.72
N THR A 7 5.93 1.93 31.07
CA THR A 7 4.66 2.55 31.44
C THR A 7 3.78 2.78 30.20
N GLU A 8 2.46 2.89 30.41
CA GLU A 8 1.50 3.19 29.34
C GLU A 8 1.86 4.49 28.57
N ALA A 9 2.45 5.47 29.26
CA ALA A 9 2.97 6.70 28.65
C ALA A 9 4.11 6.44 27.66
N ALA A 10 5.02 5.50 27.96
CA ALA A 10 6.13 5.16 27.07
C ALA A 10 5.63 4.48 25.78
N TYR A 11 4.68 3.53 25.89
CA TYR A 11 4.08 2.90 24.71
C TYR A 11 3.33 3.89 23.81
N SER A 12 2.65 4.86 24.42
CA SER A 12 1.95 5.92 23.68
C SER A 12 2.91 6.85 22.94
N ALA A 13 4.05 7.19 23.54
CA ALA A 13 5.06 8.04 22.91
C ALA A 13 5.67 7.34 21.67
N THR A 14 6.12 6.09 21.81
CA THR A 14 6.68 5.31 20.69
C THR A 14 5.66 5.11 19.57
N PHE A 15 4.39 4.87 19.90
CA PHE A 15 3.35 4.75 18.88
C PHE A 15 3.11 6.07 18.14
N THR A 16 3.15 7.19 18.85
CA THR A 16 3.00 8.52 18.26
C THR A 16 4.10 8.79 17.24
N GLU A 17 5.35 8.41 17.54
CA GLU A 17 6.47 8.52 16.61
C GLU A 17 6.24 7.69 15.34
N TYR A 18 5.70 6.46 15.47
CA TYR A 18 5.34 5.65 14.31
C TYR A 18 4.25 6.27 13.45
N VAL A 19 3.19 6.79 14.07
CA VAL A 19 2.11 7.48 13.36
C VAL A 19 2.66 8.69 12.62
N GLN A 20 3.44 9.54 13.29
CA GLN A 20 4.06 10.72 12.66
C GLN A 20 4.96 10.35 11.48
N LYS A 21 5.75 9.28 11.63
CA LYS A 21 6.70 8.84 10.59
C LYS A 21 6.02 8.21 9.37
N TYR A 22 4.96 7.44 9.57
CA TYR A 22 4.41 6.58 8.51
C TYR A 22 3.03 7.01 7.98
N SER A 23 2.30 7.87 8.68
CA SER A 23 0.94 8.30 8.28
C SER A 23 0.86 8.84 6.86
N GLY A 24 1.80 9.71 6.47
CA GLY A 24 1.84 10.26 5.11
C GLY A 24 2.01 9.18 4.03
N ALA A 25 2.84 8.17 4.28
CA ALA A 25 3.06 7.08 3.35
C ALA A 25 1.84 6.14 3.25
N ILE A 26 1.19 5.85 4.38
CA ILE A 26 -0.03 5.03 4.42
C ILE A 26 -1.21 5.76 3.76
N LEU A 27 -1.34 7.07 3.98
CA LEU A 27 -2.34 7.89 3.30
C LEU A 27 -2.10 7.93 1.80
N THR A 28 -0.84 8.08 1.37
CA THR A 28 -0.49 8.05 -0.06
C THR A 28 -0.84 6.70 -0.68
N LEU A 29 -0.47 5.59 -0.03
CA LEU A 29 -0.76 4.26 -0.56
C LEU A 29 -2.27 4.00 -0.66
N SER A 30 -3.03 4.29 0.40
CA SER A 30 -4.49 4.11 0.38
C SER A 30 -5.16 4.98 -0.67
N SER A 31 -4.69 6.22 -0.88
CA SER A 31 -5.17 7.09 -1.95
C SER A 31 -4.90 6.51 -3.35
N LEU A 32 -3.71 5.94 -3.57
CA LEU A 32 -3.35 5.31 -4.84
C LEU A 32 -4.17 4.05 -5.13
N LEU A 33 -4.58 3.31 -4.10
CA LEU A 33 -5.33 2.07 -4.23
C LEU A 33 -6.85 2.29 -4.37
N LEU A 34 -7.37 3.37 -3.78
CA LEU A 34 -8.81 3.63 -3.71
C LEU A 34 -9.28 4.72 -4.68
N GLU A 35 -8.36 5.56 -5.17
CA GLU A 35 -8.64 6.72 -6.04
C GLU A 35 -9.55 7.79 -5.39
N GLU A 36 -10.05 7.55 -4.17
CA GLU A 36 -10.93 8.42 -3.39
C GLU A 36 -10.25 8.88 -2.08
N SER A 37 -10.19 10.19 -1.86
CA SER A 37 -9.45 10.79 -0.73
C SER A 37 -10.11 10.56 0.63
N THR A 38 -11.44 10.60 0.71
CA THR A 38 -12.16 10.42 1.98
C THR A 38 -11.98 9.01 2.56
N GLU A 39 -11.90 8.01 1.69
CA GLU A 39 -11.72 6.62 2.10
C GLU A 39 -10.28 6.33 2.48
N ALA A 40 -9.33 6.97 1.79
CA ALA A 40 -7.91 6.88 2.12
C ALA A 40 -7.63 7.35 3.56
N GLU A 41 -8.27 8.44 4.01
CA GLU A 41 -8.15 8.90 5.40
C GLU A 41 -8.69 7.87 6.39
N GLN A 42 -9.89 7.33 6.14
CA GLN A 42 -10.49 6.31 7.01
C GLN A 42 -9.63 5.04 7.09
N ILE A 43 -9.04 4.62 5.99
CA ILE A 43 -8.16 3.45 5.92
C ILE A 43 -6.85 3.70 6.64
N THR A 44 -6.31 4.91 6.53
CA THR A 44 -5.12 5.32 7.28
C THR A 44 -5.38 5.22 8.77
N VAL A 45 -6.49 5.77 9.26
CA VAL A 45 -6.89 5.67 10.68
C VAL A 45 -7.10 4.21 11.10
N SER A 46 -7.77 3.40 10.27
CA SER A 46 -8.03 1.98 10.55
C SER A 46 -6.72 1.19 10.68
N THR A 47 -5.77 1.44 9.79
CA THR A 47 -4.43 0.82 9.80
C THR A 47 -3.70 1.05 11.12
N PHE A 48 -3.61 2.30 11.59
CA PHE A 48 -2.93 2.58 12.85
C PHE A 48 -3.74 2.08 14.06
N THR A 49 -5.07 2.10 13.99
CA THR A 49 -5.92 1.55 15.06
C THR A 49 -5.69 0.04 15.23
N GLU A 50 -5.54 -0.70 14.13
CA GLU A 50 -5.21 -2.13 14.16
C GLU A 50 -3.84 -2.37 14.83
N LEU A 51 -2.83 -1.58 14.46
CA LEU A 51 -1.46 -1.72 14.97
C LEU A 51 -1.25 -1.23 16.40
N TYR A 52 -2.17 -0.41 16.93
CA TYR A 52 -2.07 0.10 18.29
C TYR A 52 -2.17 -1.01 19.35
N LYS A 53 -3.07 -1.98 19.15
CA LYS A 53 -3.28 -3.10 20.09
C LYS A 53 -2.02 -3.95 20.31
N PRO A 54 -1.35 -4.48 19.27
CA PRO A 54 -0.11 -5.24 19.46
C PRO A 54 1.05 -4.37 19.99
N ASN A 55 1.09 -3.08 19.63
CA ASN A 55 2.08 -2.15 20.19
C ASN A 55 1.95 -2.00 21.71
N ARG A 56 0.72 -1.85 22.24
CA ARG A 56 0.49 -1.77 23.70
C ARG A 56 0.91 -3.03 24.46
N ARG A 57 0.92 -4.19 23.79
CA ARG A 57 1.32 -5.47 24.40
C ARG A 57 2.83 -5.74 24.29
N ALA A 58 3.61 -4.81 23.73
CA ALA A 58 5.02 -5.00 23.40
C ALA A 58 5.28 -6.20 22.45
N GLU A 59 4.25 -6.65 21.74
CA GLU A 59 4.33 -7.78 20.79
C GLU A 59 4.85 -7.33 19.42
N LEU A 60 4.88 -6.02 19.19
CA LEU A 60 5.21 -5.44 17.91
C LEU A 60 6.71 -5.13 17.83
N ASN A 61 7.40 -5.82 16.92
CA ASN A 61 8.80 -5.55 16.62
C ASN A 61 8.92 -4.20 15.86
N PRO A 62 9.68 -3.22 16.37
CA PRO A 62 9.94 -1.94 15.72
C PRO A 62 10.36 -2.04 14.25
N GLN A 63 11.19 -3.03 13.92
CA GLN A 63 11.71 -3.23 12.57
C GLN A 63 10.63 -3.74 11.60
N LEU A 64 9.58 -4.37 12.12
CA LEU A 64 8.47 -4.89 11.33
C LEU A 64 7.31 -3.91 11.20
N PHE A 65 7.24 -2.87 12.05
CA PHE A 65 6.17 -1.86 12.01
C PHE A 65 5.87 -1.34 10.59
N PRO A 66 6.84 -0.83 9.80
CA PRO A 66 6.56 -0.31 8.46
C PRO A 66 5.94 -1.37 7.54
N ILE A 67 6.42 -2.62 7.62
CA ILE A 67 5.92 -3.73 6.81
C ILE A 67 4.48 -4.06 7.21
N LEU A 68 4.19 -4.09 8.52
CA LEU A 68 2.86 -4.35 9.06
C LEU A 68 1.87 -3.23 8.68
N ALA A 69 2.30 -1.97 8.72
CA ALA A 69 1.49 -0.83 8.30
C ALA A 69 1.09 -0.91 6.83
N TYR A 70 2.04 -1.20 5.94
CA TYR A 70 1.72 -1.40 4.52
C TYR A 70 0.77 -2.58 4.30
N ARG A 71 0.98 -3.71 4.98
CA ARG A 71 0.11 -4.90 4.85
C ARG A 71 -1.30 -4.65 5.36
N SER A 72 -1.44 -4.04 6.54
CA SER A 72 -2.76 -3.70 7.11
C SER A 72 -3.49 -2.70 6.22
N CYS A 73 -2.80 -1.69 5.69
CA CYS A 73 -3.37 -0.77 4.70
C CYS A 73 -3.89 -1.49 3.45
N ILE A 74 -3.08 -2.37 2.84
CA ILE A 74 -3.48 -3.15 1.66
C ILE A 74 -4.70 -4.03 1.96
N HIS A 75 -4.71 -4.68 3.13
CA HIS A 75 -5.81 -5.54 3.56
C HIS A 75 -7.11 -4.76 3.71
N HIS A 76 -7.06 -3.61 4.39
CA HIS A 76 -8.22 -2.74 4.55
C HIS A 76 -8.73 -2.19 3.21
N CYS A 77 -7.83 -1.78 2.30
CA CYS A 77 -8.25 -1.33 0.96
C CYS A 77 -8.94 -2.45 0.17
N ALA A 78 -8.43 -3.68 0.25
CA ALA A 78 -9.02 -4.83 -0.43
C ALA A 78 -10.46 -5.11 0.05
N GLY A 79 -10.73 -4.91 1.34
CA GLY A 79 -12.07 -5.05 1.92
C GLY A 79 -13.08 -4.06 1.32
N LEU A 80 -12.67 -2.81 1.06
CA LEU A 80 -13.52 -1.79 0.44
C LEU A 80 -13.72 -2.03 -1.06
N THR A 81 -12.66 -2.40 -1.78
CA THR A 81 -12.74 -2.60 -3.24
C THR A 81 -13.44 -3.89 -3.64
N ALA A 82 -13.46 -4.91 -2.78
CA ALA A 82 -14.21 -6.15 -3.00
C ALA A 82 -15.71 -5.93 -3.21
N GLY A 83 -16.28 -4.84 -2.66
CA GLY A 83 -17.68 -4.45 -2.86
C GLY A 83 -17.95 -3.65 -4.14
N ARG A 84 -16.91 -3.15 -4.82
CA ARG A 84 -17.00 -2.21 -5.96
C ARG A 84 -16.72 -2.83 -7.32
N VAL A 85 -16.53 -4.15 -7.39
CA VAL A 85 -16.07 -4.86 -8.59
C VAL A 85 -17.08 -4.74 -9.73
N SER A 86 -17.00 -3.63 -10.48
CA SER A 86 -17.51 -3.49 -11.84
C SER A 86 -16.29 -3.53 -12.75
N ARG A 87 -15.86 -4.75 -13.11
CA ARG A 87 -14.67 -5.00 -13.93
C ARG A 87 -14.93 -4.56 -15.36
N SER A 88 -14.36 -3.42 -15.76
CA SER A 88 -13.97 -3.26 -17.15
C SER A 88 -12.79 -4.21 -17.43
N ALA A 89 -12.80 -4.90 -18.57
CA ALA A 89 -11.71 -5.78 -18.99
C ALA A 89 -10.37 -5.05 -19.24
N LYS A 90 -10.35 -3.71 -19.14
CA LYS A 90 -9.18 -2.86 -19.31
C LYS A 90 -8.48 -2.49 -18.00
N ASP A 91 -9.03 -2.86 -16.86
CA ASP A 91 -8.49 -2.46 -15.55
C ASP A 91 -7.51 -3.51 -15.01
N PHE A 92 -6.44 -3.04 -14.38
CA PHE A 92 -5.47 -3.91 -13.70
C PHE A 92 -6.16 -4.80 -12.66
N THR A 93 -5.69 -6.03 -12.50
CA THR A 93 -6.09 -6.83 -11.34
C THR A 93 -5.67 -6.13 -10.04
N TRP A 94 -6.35 -6.43 -8.94
CA TRP A 94 -6.02 -5.88 -7.62
C TRP A 94 -4.54 -6.08 -7.26
N ASP A 95 -4.01 -7.27 -7.51
CA ASP A 95 -2.60 -7.61 -7.29
C ASP A 95 -1.64 -6.75 -8.13
N GLU A 96 -2.00 -6.48 -9.37
CA GLU A 96 -1.22 -5.61 -10.27
C GLU A 96 -1.32 -4.14 -9.86
N GLN A 97 -2.48 -3.69 -9.42
CA GLN A 97 -2.68 -2.34 -8.90
C GLN A 97 -1.83 -2.11 -7.64
N ILE A 98 -1.74 -3.11 -6.74
CA ILE A 98 -0.84 -3.06 -5.58
C ILE A 98 0.62 -2.93 -6.04
N VAL A 99 1.09 -3.81 -6.92
CA VAL A 99 2.48 -3.81 -7.38
C VAL A 99 2.81 -2.51 -8.11
N LYS A 100 1.90 -2.02 -8.96
CA LYS A 100 2.01 -0.73 -9.66
C LYS A 100 2.10 0.43 -8.67
N SER A 101 1.23 0.47 -7.66
CA SER A 101 1.19 1.54 -6.66
C SER A 101 2.45 1.57 -5.80
N LEU A 102 2.93 0.42 -5.34
CA LEU A 102 4.15 0.33 -4.53
C LEU A 102 5.41 0.70 -5.34
N TRP A 103 5.49 0.29 -6.60
CA TRP A 103 6.67 0.54 -7.43
C TRP A 103 6.68 1.93 -8.08
N TYR A 104 5.61 2.33 -8.75
CA TYR A 104 5.56 3.60 -9.49
C TYR A 104 5.05 4.76 -8.64
N GLY A 105 4.12 4.52 -7.72
CA GLY A 105 3.55 5.55 -6.85
C GLY A 105 4.43 5.82 -5.64
N MET A 106 4.69 4.78 -4.84
CA MET A 106 5.47 4.87 -3.60
C MET A 106 6.98 4.81 -3.83
N LYS A 107 7.43 4.41 -5.03
CA LYS A 107 8.86 4.30 -5.39
C LYS A 107 9.67 3.38 -4.47
N LEU A 108 9.03 2.34 -3.94
CA LEU A 108 9.71 1.34 -3.10
C LEU A 108 10.63 0.45 -3.92
N SER A 109 11.72 -0.02 -3.31
CA SER A 109 12.63 -0.97 -3.93
C SER A 109 12.02 -2.38 -4.02
N LEU A 110 12.52 -3.21 -4.96
CA LEU A 110 12.06 -4.60 -5.10
C LEU A 110 12.21 -5.43 -3.81
N PRO A 111 13.29 -5.33 -3.03
CA PRO A 111 13.40 -6.01 -1.74
C PRO A 111 12.33 -5.58 -0.73
N GLU A 112 11.99 -4.30 -0.67
CA GLU A 112 10.93 -3.80 0.22
C GLU A 112 9.56 -4.34 -0.22
N ILE A 113 9.24 -4.27 -1.51
CA ILE A 113 7.98 -4.82 -2.05
C ILE A 113 7.90 -6.34 -1.82
N SER A 114 9.01 -7.06 -2.03
CA SER A 114 9.13 -8.49 -1.75
C SER A 114 8.79 -8.81 -0.30
N THR A 115 9.32 -8.01 0.61
CA THR A 115 9.05 -8.16 2.05
C THR A 115 7.60 -7.82 2.38
N ILE A 116 7.05 -6.72 1.86
CA ILE A 116 5.66 -6.30 2.12
C ILE A 116 4.68 -7.35 1.60
N LEU A 117 4.84 -7.80 0.35
CA LEU A 117 3.88 -8.69 -0.32
C LEU A 117 4.15 -10.19 -0.08
N GLN A 118 5.24 -10.54 0.61
CA GLN A 118 5.70 -11.94 0.76
C GLN A 118 5.84 -12.67 -0.59
N LYS A 119 6.28 -11.94 -1.62
CA LYS A 119 6.48 -12.47 -2.98
C LYS A 119 7.97 -12.50 -3.28
N SER A 120 8.43 -13.51 -4.01
CA SER A 120 9.82 -13.58 -4.44
C SER A 120 10.13 -12.48 -5.48
N VAL A 121 11.37 -11.99 -5.50
CA VAL A 121 11.81 -10.98 -6.47
C VAL A 121 11.57 -11.39 -7.94
N PRO A 122 11.81 -12.66 -8.36
CA PRO A 122 11.49 -13.10 -9.71
C PRO A 122 10.00 -12.95 -10.06
N VAL A 123 9.10 -13.30 -9.13
CA VAL A 123 7.65 -13.15 -9.31
C VAL A 123 7.29 -11.68 -9.49
N LEU A 124 7.82 -10.80 -8.62
CA LEU A 124 7.57 -9.36 -8.72
C LEU A 124 8.09 -8.76 -10.03
N LYS A 125 9.25 -9.19 -10.52
CA LYS A 125 9.79 -8.76 -11.82
C LYS A 125 8.87 -9.16 -12.98
N ALA A 126 8.32 -10.38 -12.95
CA ALA A 126 7.36 -10.84 -13.94
C ALA A 126 6.06 -10.01 -13.88
N GLN A 127 5.52 -9.76 -12.69
CA GLN A 127 4.33 -8.92 -12.52
C GLN A 127 4.57 -7.48 -13.01
N LEU A 128 5.71 -6.86 -12.66
CA LEU A 128 6.07 -5.52 -13.13
C LEU A 128 6.33 -5.47 -14.64
N ARG A 129 6.79 -6.57 -15.25
CA ARG A 129 6.88 -6.65 -16.71
C ARG A 129 5.48 -6.62 -17.33
N HIS A 130 4.57 -7.45 -16.84
CA HIS A 130 3.19 -7.48 -17.33
C HIS A 130 2.49 -6.12 -17.15
N VAL A 131 2.60 -5.51 -15.97
CA VAL A 131 2.06 -4.16 -15.70
C VAL A 131 2.59 -3.13 -16.70
N ARG A 132 3.89 -3.16 -17.04
CA ARG A 132 4.47 -2.26 -18.04
C ARG A 132 3.92 -2.49 -19.44
N GLU A 133 3.76 -3.74 -19.83
CA GLU A 133 3.23 -4.12 -21.14
C GLU A 133 1.77 -3.64 -21.29
N GLU A 134 0.95 -3.84 -20.27
CA GLU A 134 -0.43 -3.34 -20.21
C GLU A 134 -0.50 -1.80 -20.22
N MET A 135 0.34 -1.12 -19.43
CA MET A 135 0.42 0.35 -19.47
C MET A 135 0.81 0.87 -20.85
N ALA A 136 1.72 0.20 -21.55
CA ALA A 136 2.12 0.54 -22.92
C ALA A 136 0.99 0.29 -23.93
N ALA A 137 0.24 -0.81 -23.78
CA ALA A 137 -0.92 -1.12 -24.62
C ALA A 137 -2.06 -0.09 -24.44
N GLN A 138 -2.30 0.36 -23.20
CA GLN A 138 -3.26 1.44 -22.91
C GLN A 138 -2.79 2.78 -23.47
N GLY A 139 -1.49 3.11 -23.38
CA GLY A 139 -0.92 4.32 -23.98
C GLY A 139 -1.01 4.35 -25.51
N ASN A 140 -0.90 3.19 -26.16
CA ASN A 140 -0.97 3.04 -27.62
C ASN A 140 -2.40 3.01 -28.19
N THR A 141 -3.44 3.05 -27.35
CA THR A 141 -4.86 3.07 -27.78
C THR A 141 -5.47 4.47 -27.83
N LEU A 142 -4.67 5.54 -27.72
CA LEU A 142 -5.10 6.84 -28.21
C LEU A 142 -5.38 6.70 -29.72
N PRO A 143 -6.61 7.00 -30.20
CA PRO A 143 -6.86 7.00 -31.62
C PRO A 143 -5.90 8.02 -32.23
N ASN A 144 -5.10 7.56 -33.18
CA ASN A 144 -4.40 8.40 -34.12
C ASN A 144 -5.51 9.19 -34.82
N ALA A 145 -5.85 10.36 -34.27
CA ALA A 145 -6.82 11.25 -34.86
C ALA A 145 -6.17 11.73 -36.15
N ASN A 146 -6.50 11.01 -37.23
CA ASN A 146 -6.32 11.44 -38.58
C ASN A 146 -6.80 12.89 -38.68
N LEU A 147 -5.86 13.83 -38.74
CA LEU A 147 -6.04 15.04 -39.51
C LEU A 147 -5.11 14.94 -40.71
N SER A 148 -5.54 14.04 -41.60
CA SER A 148 -5.19 14.10 -43.01
C SER A 148 -5.87 15.32 -43.60
N ALA A 149 -5.04 16.20 -44.19
CA ALA A 149 -5.29 17.13 -45.29
C ALA A 149 -6.73 17.60 -45.58
N VAL A 150 -6.96 18.92 -45.45
CA VAL A 150 -7.30 19.83 -46.57
C VAL A 150 -6.65 21.19 -46.29
#